data_AF-A0AAW8Q7S2-F1
#
_entry.id   AF-A0AAW8Q7S2-F1
#
_cell.length_a   1.000
_cell.length_b   1.000
_cell.length_c   1.000
_cell.angle_alpha   90.00
_cell.angle_beta   90.00
_cell.angle_gamma   90.00
#
_symmetry.space_group_name_H-M   'P 1'
#
loop_
_entity.id
_entity.type
_entity.pdbx_description
1 polymer ?
#
loop_
_entity_poly.entity_id
_entity_poly.type
_entity_poly.pdbx_seq_one_letter_code
_entity_poly.pdbx_strand_id
1 'polypeptide(L)'
;MKSKSLVKVTEHHDGGFHLTFFRPTFSLFYAGMNYEHTISVAKRFLNDQIRYEAIPHIESCSSQGENINCPEGCISLPADIWNCKLTDSMCSLQSSINLNDKEEFIELCHAPKLKKEQIWNTVEQGKYKGFHHVPGRHLCICCEFKDKKKESFRYHYPWEFAELDVAILSTYEDTYRKLEEKGIPVNYVMSPICSECCYELAITLRPELESCLQVIEVNFDPRKKSV
;
A
#
# COMPACT_ATOMS: atom_id res chain seq x y z
N MET A 1 9.88 6.52 -2.26
CA MET A 1 8.62 6.50 -3.06
C MET A 1 7.65 7.54 -2.52
N LYS A 2 6.51 7.75 -3.18
CA LYS A 2 5.42 8.57 -2.65
C LYS A 2 4.34 7.63 -2.12
N SER A 3 3.80 7.96 -0.95
CA SER A 3 2.56 7.35 -0.44
C SER A 3 1.43 8.35 -0.67
N LYS A 4 0.32 7.89 -1.24
CA LYS A 4 -0.83 8.75 -1.56
C LYS A 4 -2.04 8.37 -0.71
N SER A 5 -2.78 9.36 -0.23
CA SER A 5 -4.03 9.14 0.50
C SER A 5 -5.10 10.09 -0.01
N LEU A 6 -6.32 9.58 -0.18
CA LEU A 6 -7.48 10.40 -0.47
C LEU A 6 -8.00 10.98 0.85
N VAL A 7 -8.25 12.28 0.85
CA VAL A 7 -8.92 12.98 1.95
C VAL A 7 -10.04 13.83 1.40
N LYS A 8 -11.00 14.15 2.29
CA LYS A 8 -12.04 15.13 2.03
C LYS A 8 -11.89 16.31 2.99
N VAL A 9 -11.91 17.51 2.44
CA VAL A 9 -11.83 18.77 3.18
C VAL A 9 -13.07 19.60 2.88
N THR A 10 -13.85 19.92 3.90
CA THR A 10 -15.07 20.73 3.76
C THR A 10 -15.04 21.91 4.72
N GLU A 11 -15.42 23.09 4.24
CA GLU A 11 -15.68 24.23 5.12
C GLU A 11 -16.98 24.00 5.91
N HIS A 12 -16.94 24.28 7.22
CA HIS A 12 -18.11 24.17 8.08
C HIS A 12 -18.90 25.48 8.11
N HIS A 13 -20.22 25.38 8.31
CA HIS A 13 -21.09 26.56 8.36
C HIS A 13 -20.78 27.50 9.53
N ASP A 14 -20.28 26.96 10.64
CA ASP A 14 -19.82 27.75 11.80
C ASP A 14 -18.38 28.28 11.66
N GLY A 15 -17.79 28.13 10.48
CA GLY A 15 -16.39 28.47 10.18
C GLY A 15 -15.42 27.32 10.48
N GLY A 16 -14.23 27.39 9.86
CA GLY A 16 -13.20 26.36 9.97
C GLY A 16 -13.41 25.20 8.99
N PHE A 17 -12.44 24.28 8.97
CA PHE A 17 -12.36 23.21 7.97
C PHE A 17 -12.40 21.83 8.64
N HIS A 18 -13.24 20.95 8.11
CA HIS A 18 -13.32 19.55 8.50
C HIS A 18 -12.47 18.70 7.58
N LEU A 19 -11.83 17.68 8.14
CA LEU A 19 -10.98 16.75 7.42
C LEU A 19 -11.45 15.32 7.63
N THR A 20 -11.74 14.60 6.56
CA THR A 20 -12.08 13.17 6.59
C THR A 20 -11.01 12.37 5.85
N PHE A 21 -10.53 11.32 6.48
CA PHE A 21 -9.71 10.29 5.86
C PHE A 21 -10.57 9.08 5.53
N PHE A 22 -10.25 8.43 4.41
CA PHE A 22 -10.90 7.19 4.00
C PHE A 22 -10.16 5.95 4.48
N ARG A 23 -8.84 6.03 4.75
CA ARG A 23 -8.05 4.97 5.36
C ARG A 23 -6.92 5.55 6.25
N PRO A 24 -6.92 5.28 7.57
CA PRO A 24 -8.04 4.74 8.33
C PRO A 24 -9.25 5.67 8.21
N THR A 25 -10.46 5.13 8.38
CA THR A 25 -11.68 5.92 8.28
C THR A 25 -11.88 6.73 9.55
N PHE A 26 -11.69 8.05 9.49
CA PHE A 26 -12.01 8.95 10.60
C PHE A 26 -12.23 10.38 10.09
N SER A 27 -12.84 11.22 10.94
CA SER A 27 -13.03 12.63 10.65
C SER A 27 -12.57 13.50 11.82
N LEU A 28 -11.90 14.59 11.50
CA LEU A 28 -11.52 15.65 12.42
C LEU A 28 -12.35 16.88 12.11
N PHE A 29 -13.25 17.21 13.04
CA PHE A 29 -13.99 18.46 13.02
C PHE A 29 -13.05 19.61 13.40
N TYR A 30 -13.22 20.76 12.75
CA TYR A 30 -12.37 21.95 12.95
C TYR A 30 -10.86 21.66 12.90
N ALA A 31 -10.44 20.82 11.94
CA ALA A 31 -9.07 20.36 11.77
C ALA A 31 -8.07 21.49 11.44
N GLY A 32 -8.53 22.60 10.85
CA GLY A 32 -7.67 23.71 10.51
C GLY A 32 -8.40 25.05 10.37
N MET A 33 -7.62 26.12 10.53
CA MET A 33 -8.08 27.51 10.43
C MET A 33 -8.37 27.94 8.98
N ASN A 34 -7.71 27.29 8.02
CA ASN A 34 -7.92 27.48 6.59
C ASN A 34 -7.60 26.17 5.84
N TYR A 35 -7.87 26.14 4.54
CA TYR A 35 -7.64 24.96 3.70
C TYR A 35 -6.18 24.49 3.74
N GLU A 36 -5.20 25.38 3.56
CA GLU A 36 -3.78 25.05 3.55
C GLU A 36 -3.31 24.42 4.87
N HIS A 37 -3.73 25.00 5.99
CA HIS A 37 -3.45 24.48 7.33
C HIS A 37 -4.06 23.09 7.50
N THR A 38 -5.30 22.88 7.03
CA THR A 38 -5.97 21.58 7.08
C THR A 38 -5.23 20.51 6.28
N ILE A 39 -4.73 20.86 5.08
CA ILE A 39 -3.89 19.96 4.28
C ILE A 39 -2.56 19.66 4.98
N SER A 40 -1.96 20.63 5.67
CA SER A 40 -0.75 20.41 6.48
C SER A 40 -0.99 19.43 7.62
N VAL A 41 -2.11 19.58 8.34
CA VAL A 41 -2.55 18.62 9.38
C VAL A 41 -2.74 17.23 8.77
N ALA A 42 -3.39 17.15 7.61
CA ALA A 42 -3.62 15.89 6.92
C ALA A 42 -2.31 15.15 6.56
N LYS A 43 -1.35 15.88 6.01
CA LYS A 43 -0.02 15.34 5.67
C LYS A 43 0.76 14.90 6.92
N ARG A 44 0.65 15.65 8.03
CA ARG A 44 1.27 15.24 9.30
C ARG A 44 0.68 13.92 9.79
N PHE A 45 -0.64 13.79 9.80
CA PHE A 45 -1.30 12.56 10.21
C PHE A 45 -0.88 11.37 9.33
N LEU A 46 -0.84 11.54 8.01
CA LEU A 46 -0.39 10.48 7.10
C LEU A 46 1.07 10.06 7.37
N ASN A 47 1.95 11.00 7.69
CA ASN A 47 3.33 10.67 8.09
C ASN A 47 3.37 9.88 9.41
N ASP A 48 2.57 10.29 10.39
CA ASP A 48 2.49 9.61 11.68
C ASP A 48 1.94 8.18 11.51
N GLN A 49 0.87 8.00 10.74
CA GLN A 49 0.32 6.69 10.39
C GLN A 49 1.36 5.81 9.70
N ILE A 50 2.09 6.36 8.73
CA ILE A 50 3.16 5.61 8.07
C ILE A 50 4.24 5.19 9.08
N ARG A 51 4.61 6.08 10.00
CA ARG A 51 5.63 5.79 11.00
C ARG A 51 5.20 4.71 11.99
N TYR A 52 3.99 4.83 12.53
CA TYR A 52 3.54 4.03 13.66
C TYR A 52 2.80 2.75 13.29
N GLU A 53 2.25 2.66 12.07
CA GLU A 53 1.46 1.50 11.65
C GLU A 53 2.06 0.83 10.41
N ALA A 54 2.38 1.61 9.36
CA ALA A 54 2.86 1.05 8.10
C ALA A 54 4.25 0.42 8.19
N ILE A 55 5.22 1.12 8.78
CA ILE A 55 6.59 0.62 8.89
C ILE A 55 6.64 -0.66 9.74
N PRO A 56 6.02 -0.71 10.94
CA PRO A 56 5.96 -1.95 11.71
C PRO A 56 5.30 -3.11 10.96
N HIS A 57 4.23 -2.84 10.20
CA HIS A 57 3.59 -3.85 9.36
C HIS A 57 4.57 -4.42 8.31
N ILE A 58 5.29 -3.56 7.59
CA ILE A 58 6.28 -3.98 6.58
C ILE A 58 7.46 -4.72 7.22
N GLU A 59 7.95 -4.23 8.36
CA GLU A 59 9.03 -4.88 9.12
C GLU A 59 8.61 -6.26 9.61
N SER A 60 7.36 -6.43 10.06
CA SER A 60 6.81 -7.71 10.48
C SER A 60 6.79 -8.74 9.36
N CYS A 61 6.77 -8.32 8.10
CA CYS A 61 6.86 -9.22 6.94
C CYS A 61 8.31 -9.48 6.49
N SER A 62 9.29 -8.79 7.06
CA SER A 62 10.71 -8.90 6.67
C SER A 62 11.50 -9.88 7.53
N SER A 63 11.12 -9.99 8.82
CA SER A 63 11.67 -10.94 9.78
C SER A 63 10.62 -11.30 10.82
N GLN A 64 10.39 -12.59 11.06
CA GLN A 64 9.41 -13.10 12.04
C GLN A 64 10.05 -14.15 12.94
N GLY A 65 10.27 -13.79 14.20
CA GLY A 65 10.91 -14.69 15.16
C GLY A 65 12.29 -15.13 14.67
N GLU A 66 12.44 -16.43 14.42
CA GLU A 66 13.67 -17.06 13.95
C GLU A 66 13.79 -17.10 12.42
N ASN A 67 12.85 -16.48 11.70
CA ASN A 67 12.83 -16.44 10.24
C ASN A 67 13.19 -15.05 9.70
N ILE A 68 13.89 -15.03 8.58
CA ILE A 68 14.29 -13.82 7.87
C ILE A 68 14.14 -14.00 6.36
N ASN A 69 13.66 -12.97 5.66
CA ASN A 69 13.53 -13.05 4.21
C ASN A 69 14.91 -13.19 3.56
N CYS A 70 15.04 -14.01 2.51
CA CYS A 70 16.26 -14.22 1.75
C CYS A 70 16.64 -12.95 0.96
N PRO A 71 17.93 -12.54 0.94
CA PRO A 71 18.39 -11.34 0.20
C PRO A 71 18.12 -11.44 -1.31
N GLU A 72 18.10 -12.67 -1.81
CA GLU A 72 17.86 -13.00 -3.21
C GLU A 72 16.39 -13.32 -3.50
N GLY A 73 15.51 -13.33 -2.49
CA GLY A 73 14.08 -13.43 -2.71
C GLY A 73 13.57 -12.24 -3.54
N CYS A 74 12.51 -12.44 -4.34
CA CYS A 74 11.67 -11.39 -4.91
C CYS A 74 10.22 -11.82 -5.09
N ILE A 75 9.29 -10.89 -4.91
CA ILE A 75 7.87 -11.15 -5.19
C ILE A 75 7.61 -10.85 -6.66
N SER A 76 7.05 -11.83 -7.37
CA SER A 76 6.62 -11.66 -8.74
C SER A 76 5.16 -11.23 -8.81
N LEU A 77 4.92 -9.93 -8.67
CA LEU A 77 3.59 -9.35 -8.92
C LEU A 77 3.08 -9.80 -10.31
N PRO A 78 1.81 -10.19 -10.46
CA PRO A 78 0.69 -9.93 -9.56
C PRO A 78 0.41 -11.00 -8.51
N ALA A 79 1.04 -12.16 -8.64
CA ALA A 79 0.92 -13.23 -7.67
C ALA A 79 1.89 -12.92 -6.52
N ASP A 80 1.49 -13.05 -5.26
CA ASP A 80 2.42 -12.95 -4.13
C ASP A 80 3.31 -14.22 -4.04
N ILE A 81 3.87 -14.62 -5.18
CA ILE A 81 4.77 -15.75 -5.36
C ILE A 81 6.18 -15.24 -5.19
N TRP A 82 6.88 -15.88 -4.26
CA TRP A 82 8.30 -15.69 -4.07
C TRP A 82 9.10 -16.42 -5.14
N ASN A 83 9.93 -15.66 -5.86
CA ASN A 83 10.93 -16.12 -6.79
C ASN A 83 12.34 -15.83 -6.25
N CYS A 84 13.36 -16.46 -6.83
CA CYS A 84 14.75 -16.18 -6.55
C CYS A 84 15.37 -15.35 -7.68
N LYS A 85 15.92 -14.17 -7.37
CA LYS A 85 16.59 -13.27 -8.32
C LYS A 85 17.76 -13.93 -9.07
N LEU A 86 18.38 -14.94 -8.47
CA LEU A 86 19.52 -15.63 -9.05
C LEU A 86 19.12 -16.64 -10.14
N THR A 87 17.95 -17.26 -9.99
CA THR A 87 17.49 -18.35 -10.87
C THR A 87 16.27 -17.96 -11.70
N ASP A 88 15.64 -16.82 -11.38
CA ASP A 88 14.37 -16.34 -11.95
C ASP A 88 13.23 -17.38 -11.84
N SER A 89 13.32 -18.26 -10.84
CA SER A 89 12.38 -19.36 -10.60
C SER A 89 11.68 -19.19 -9.27
N MET A 90 10.50 -19.82 -9.14
CA MET A 90 9.78 -19.93 -7.87
C MET A 90 10.70 -20.49 -6.77
N CYS A 91 10.64 -19.86 -5.60
CA CYS A 91 11.45 -20.19 -4.43
C CYS A 91 10.70 -21.17 -3.53
N SER A 92 11.20 -22.39 -3.39
CA SER A 92 10.62 -23.42 -2.52
C SER A 92 10.53 -22.98 -1.04
N LEU A 93 11.52 -22.20 -0.60
CA LEU A 93 11.58 -21.62 0.75
C LEU A 93 10.59 -20.46 0.96
N GLN A 94 9.89 -20.02 -0.09
CA GLN A 94 9.09 -18.78 -0.08
C GLN A 94 9.88 -17.58 0.45
N SER A 95 11.18 -17.57 0.13
CA SER A 95 12.17 -16.63 0.68
C SER A 95 12.29 -16.60 2.20
N SER A 96 11.69 -17.49 2.99
CA SER A 96 11.88 -17.54 4.44
C SER A 96 13.09 -18.42 4.79
N ILE A 97 14.10 -17.84 5.42
CA ILE A 97 15.28 -18.57 5.94
C ILE A 97 15.08 -18.73 7.45
N ASN A 98 14.95 -19.98 7.91
CA ASN A 98 14.96 -20.31 9.34
C ASN A 98 16.41 -20.28 9.85
N LEU A 99 16.69 -19.38 10.80
CA LEU A 99 18.03 -19.18 11.37
C LEU A 99 18.52 -20.37 12.22
N ASN A 100 17.60 -21.21 12.69
CA ASN A 100 17.91 -22.38 13.49
C ASN A 100 18.07 -23.67 12.67
N ASP A 101 17.75 -23.64 11.38
CA ASP A 101 17.81 -24.82 10.51
C ASP A 101 18.61 -24.55 9.23
N LYS A 102 19.92 -24.69 9.36
CA LYS A 102 20.85 -24.56 8.22
C LYS A 102 20.64 -25.66 7.19
N GLU A 103 20.35 -26.88 7.64
CA GLU A 103 20.27 -28.04 6.76
C GLU A 103 19.08 -27.91 5.82
N GLU A 104 17.92 -27.52 6.34
CA GLU A 104 16.72 -27.19 5.57
C GLU A 104 17.01 -26.11 4.51
N PHE A 105 17.68 -25.01 4.89
CA PHE A 105 18.04 -23.96 3.94
C PHE A 105 18.93 -24.49 2.81
N ILE A 106 19.95 -25.29 3.12
CA ILE A 106 20.88 -25.82 2.13
C ILE A 106 20.18 -26.82 1.19
N GLU A 107 19.25 -27.63 1.70
CA GLU A 107 18.49 -28.59 0.91
C GLU A 107 17.50 -27.90 -0.04
N LEU A 108 16.68 -26.98 0.46
CA LEU A 108 15.58 -26.37 -0.29
C LEU A 108 16.00 -25.19 -1.17
N CYS A 109 17.11 -24.51 -0.88
CA CYS A 109 17.58 -23.42 -1.71
C CYS A 109 18.08 -23.96 -3.06
N HIS A 110 17.71 -23.35 -4.19
CA HIS A 110 18.19 -23.79 -5.51
C HIS A 110 19.38 -22.96 -6.05
N ALA A 111 19.88 -22.00 -5.27
CA ALA A 111 21.02 -21.18 -5.67
C ALA A 111 22.30 -22.04 -5.85
N PRO A 112 23.29 -21.59 -6.65
CA PRO A 112 24.60 -22.25 -6.73
C PRO A 112 25.24 -22.43 -5.33
N LYS A 113 25.96 -23.53 -5.11
CA LYS A 113 26.53 -23.89 -3.79
C LYS A 113 27.26 -22.73 -3.10
N LEU A 114 28.15 -22.06 -3.82
CA LEU A 114 28.90 -20.90 -3.30
C LEU A 114 27.97 -19.76 -2.86
N LYS A 115 26.88 -19.53 -3.60
CA LYS A 115 25.89 -18.50 -3.28
C LYS A 115 25.04 -18.88 -2.06
N LYS A 116 24.65 -20.15 -1.90
CA LYS A 116 23.96 -20.62 -0.69
C LYS A 116 24.77 -20.30 0.57
N GLU A 117 26.05 -20.67 0.57
CA GLU A 117 26.95 -20.42 1.70
C GLU A 117 27.12 -18.92 1.98
N GLN A 118 27.25 -18.10 0.94
CA GLN A 118 27.31 -16.64 1.08
C GLN A 118 26.03 -16.06 1.71
N ILE A 119 24.86 -16.52 1.28
CA ILE A 119 23.57 -16.09 1.82
C ILE A 119 23.47 -16.45 3.30
N TRP A 120 23.72 -17.73 3.64
CA TRP A 120 23.68 -18.21 5.03
C TRP A 120 24.61 -17.40 5.93
N ASN A 121 25.87 -17.26 5.55
CA ASN A 121 26.87 -16.54 6.34
C ASN A 121 26.50 -15.07 6.54
N THR A 122 25.90 -14.43 5.53
CA THR A 122 25.47 -13.02 5.62
C THR A 122 24.34 -12.84 6.64
N VAL A 123 23.40 -13.80 6.63
CA VAL A 123 22.24 -13.82 7.50
C VAL A 123 22.63 -14.18 8.94
N GLU A 124 23.39 -15.25 9.15
CA GLU A 124 23.87 -15.74 10.45
C GLU A 124 24.72 -14.70 11.18
N GLN A 125 25.56 -13.97 10.45
CA GLN A 125 26.40 -12.90 11.02
C GLN A 125 25.61 -11.61 11.34
N GLY A 126 24.30 -11.59 11.11
CA GLY A 126 23.45 -10.40 11.31
C GLY A 126 23.82 -9.22 10.40
N LYS A 127 24.64 -9.43 9.36
CA LYS A 127 25.02 -8.41 8.36
C LYS A 127 23.86 -8.00 7.49
N TYR A 128 22.80 -8.80 7.49
CA TYR A 128 21.58 -8.58 6.77
C TYR A 128 20.38 -8.85 7.69
N LYS A 129 19.37 -7.99 7.60
CA LYS A 129 18.21 -7.96 8.53
C LYS A 129 16.89 -8.27 7.83
N GLY A 130 16.94 -8.92 6.68
CA GLY A 130 15.78 -9.19 5.85
C GLY A 130 15.70 -8.21 4.71
N PHE A 131 15.12 -8.66 3.61
CA PHE A 131 14.92 -7.88 2.42
C PHE A 131 13.48 -7.43 2.50
N HIS A 132 13.29 -6.11 2.48
CA HIS A 132 11.97 -5.51 2.42
C HIS A 132 11.49 -5.63 0.96
N HIS A 133 11.01 -6.81 0.57
CA HIS A 133 10.05 -6.83 -0.52
C HIS A 133 8.81 -6.27 0.07
N VAL A 134 8.27 -5.27 -0.60
CA VAL A 134 7.19 -4.45 -0.10
C VAL A 134 5.90 -5.28 -0.05
N PRO A 135 5.65 -5.98 1.05
CA PRO A 135 4.60 -6.99 1.13
C PRO A 135 3.31 -6.29 1.57
N GLY A 136 2.17 -6.95 1.38
CA GLY A 136 0.88 -6.34 1.70
C GLY A 136 0.51 -5.18 0.75
N ARG A 137 1.12 -5.12 -0.44
CA ARG A 137 0.59 -4.30 -1.52
C ARG A 137 -0.47 -5.08 -2.28
N HIS A 138 -1.57 -4.42 -2.61
CA HIS A 138 -2.68 -5.02 -3.32
C HIS A 138 -2.85 -4.37 -4.69
N LEU A 139 -3.37 -5.13 -5.64
CA LEU A 139 -3.71 -4.65 -6.97
C LEU A 139 -4.93 -3.72 -6.89
N CYS A 140 -4.81 -2.52 -7.46
CA CYS A 140 -5.97 -1.68 -7.72
C CYS A 140 -6.63 -2.14 -9.03
N ILE A 141 -7.85 -2.65 -8.93
CA ILE A 141 -8.63 -3.12 -10.08
C ILE A 141 -8.79 -2.05 -11.17
N CYS A 142 -8.97 -0.78 -10.78
CA CYS A 142 -9.01 0.32 -11.75
C CYS A 142 -7.67 0.57 -12.46
N CYS A 143 -6.54 0.35 -11.78
CA CYS A 143 -5.22 0.48 -12.39
C CYS A 143 -4.91 -0.69 -13.34
N GLU A 144 -5.44 -1.88 -13.08
CA GLU A 144 -5.27 -3.06 -13.94
C GLU A 144 -5.87 -2.84 -15.33
N PHE A 145 -7.10 -2.32 -15.39
CA PHE A 145 -7.79 -2.01 -16.65
C PHE A 145 -7.26 -0.77 -17.38
N LYS A 146 -6.31 -0.04 -16.79
CA LYS A 146 -5.60 1.05 -17.47
C LYS A 146 -4.37 0.48 -18.18
N ASP A 147 -4.53 0.09 -19.46
CA ASP A 147 -3.53 -0.54 -20.36
C ASP A 147 -2.15 0.17 -20.48
N LYS A 148 -1.97 1.32 -19.83
CA LYS A 148 -0.78 2.18 -19.94
C LYS A 148 0.11 2.21 -18.71
N LYS A 149 -0.28 1.58 -17.58
CA LYS A 149 0.54 1.58 -16.35
C LYS A 149 1.44 0.35 -16.28
N LYS A 150 2.74 0.56 -15.97
CA LYS A 150 3.64 -0.55 -15.58
C LYS A 150 3.03 -1.30 -14.40
N GLU A 151 3.19 -2.61 -14.37
CA GLU A 151 2.59 -3.51 -13.38
C GLU A 151 2.87 -3.06 -11.94
N SER A 152 4.10 -2.64 -11.64
CA SER A 152 4.49 -2.13 -10.31
C SER A 152 3.69 -0.92 -9.82
N PHE A 153 3.08 -0.12 -10.72
CA PHE A 153 2.22 1.03 -10.38
C PHE A 153 0.76 0.66 -10.16
N ARG A 154 0.38 -0.59 -10.45
CA ARG A 154 -0.97 -1.10 -10.20
C ARG A 154 -1.13 -1.57 -8.75
N TYR A 155 -0.01 -1.75 -8.04
CA TYR A 155 0.04 -2.21 -6.66
C TYR A 155 0.15 -1.05 -5.67
N HIS A 156 -0.56 -1.09 -4.56
CA HIS A 156 -0.63 0.00 -3.57
C HIS A 156 -0.68 -0.59 -2.16
N TYR A 157 -0.23 0.16 -1.16
CA TYR A 157 -0.37 -0.27 0.24
C TYR A 157 -1.79 -0.06 0.76
N PRO A 158 -2.19 -0.73 1.87
CA PRO A 158 -3.56 -0.68 2.37
C PRO A 158 -4.06 0.74 2.70
N TRP A 159 -3.19 1.63 3.18
CA TRP A 159 -3.53 3.02 3.49
C TRP A 159 -3.64 3.94 2.26
N GLU A 160 -3.26 3.45 1.08
CA GLU A 160 -3.41 4.19 -0.17
C GLU A 160 -4.74 3.90 -0.88
N PHE A 161 -5.55 2.99 -0.32
CA PHE A 161 -6.87 2.64 -0.85
C PHE A 161 -7.98 3.49 -0.23
N ALA A 162 -9.09 3.60 -0.96
CA ALA A 162 -10.33 4.22 -0.51
C ALA A 162 -11.53 3.48 -1.11
N GLU A 163 -12.66 3.50 -0.41
CA GLU A 163 -13.95 2.97 -0.88
C GLU A 163 -14.71 4.06 -1.63
N LEU A 164 -15.20 3.73 -2.83
CA LEU A 164 -15.80 4.72 -3.72
C LEU A 164 -17.13 5.25 -3.19
N ASP A 165 -18.01 4.36 -2.73
CA ASP A 165 -19.32 4.67 -2.15
C ASP A 165 -19.19 5.59 -0.92
N VAL A 166 -18.21 5.32 -0.06
CA VAL A 166 -17.86 6.18 1.07
C VAL A 166 -17.35 7.54 0.60
N ALA A 167 -16.45 7.58 -0.40
CA ALA A 167 -15.92 8.83 -0.93
C ALA A 167 -16.99 9.75 -1.52
N ILE A 168 -18.01 9.17 -2.16
CA ILE A 168 -19.12 9.93 -2.77
C ILE A 168 -20.32 10.13 -1.84
N LEU A 169 -20.23 9.70 -0.57
CA LEU A 169 -21.31 9.73 0.42
C LEU A 169 -22.61 9.09 -0.10
N SER A 170 -22.51 7.87 -0.61
CA SER A 170 -23.61 7.11 -1.18
C SER A 170 -23.64 5.71 -0.57
N THR A 171 -24.75 4.99 -0.71
CA THR A 171 -24.77 3.56 -0.41
C THR A 171 -24.04 2.77 -1.50
N TYR A 172 -23.65 1.53 -1.18
CA TYR A 172 -23.11 0.59 -2.15
C TYR A 172 -24.07 0.41 -3.34
N GLU A 173 -25.37 0.19 -3.08
CA GLU A 173 -26.38 -0.07 -4.12
C GLU A 173 -26.59 1.13 -5.04
N ASP A 174 -26.65 2.34 -4.49
CA ASP A 174 -26.81 3.55 -5.29
C ASP A 174 -25.55 3.85 -6.11
N THR A 175 -24.37 3.55 -5.57
CA THR A 175 -23.10 3.70 -6.28
C THR A 175 -23.01 2.69 -7.41
N TYR A 176 -23.38 1.43 -7.16
CA TYR A 176 -23.47 0.38 -8.17
C TYR A 176 -24.36 0.80 -9.33
N ARG A 177 -25.58 1.25 -9.05
CA ARG A 177 -26.53 1.72 -10.08
C ARG A 177 -25.96 2.88 -10.90
N LYS A 178 -25.34 3.87 -10.25
CA LYS A 178 -24.71 5.02 -10.93
C LYS A 178 -23.56 4.60 -11.86
N LEU A 179 -22.78 3.59 -11.46
CA LEU A 179 -21.72 3.04 -12.31
C LEU A 179 -22.31 2.36 -13.54
N GLU A 180 -23.32 1.53 -13.35
CA GLU A 180 -24.05 0.84 -14.43
C GLU A 180 -24.65 1.82 -15.44
N GLU A 181 -25.36 2.85 -14.96
CA GLU A 181 -25.98 3.90 -15.78
C GLU A 181 -24.95 4.67 -16.64
N LYS A 182 -23.71 4.81 -16.16
CA LYS A 182 -22.62 5.50 -16.86
C LYS A 182 -21.75 4.56 -17.70
N GLY A 183 -22.06 3.27 -17.76
CA GLY A 183 -21.26 2.26 -18.46
C GLY A 183 -19.86 2.07 -17.87
N ILE A 184 -19.68 2.38 -16.58
CA ILE A 184 -18.42 2.17 -15.86
C ILE A 184 -18.47 0.77 -15.23
N PRO A 185 -17.37 0.00 -15.24
CA PRO A 185 -17.33 -1.32 -14.63
C PRO A 185 -17.78 -1.31 -13.16
N VAL A 186 -18.85 -2.05 -12.87
CA VAL A 186 -19.50 -2.08 -11.54
C VAL A 186 -18.63 -2.74 -10.47
N ASN A 187 -17.66 -3.56 -10.86
CA ASN A 187 -16.69 -4.16 -9.94
C ASN A 187 -15.83 -3.12 -9.19
N TYR A 188 -15.78 -1.86 -9.66
CA TYR A 188 -15.02 -0.79 -9.00
C TYR A 188 -15.59 -0.39 -7.64
N VAL A 189 -16.86 -0.67 -7.35
CA VAL A 189 -17.45 -0.46 -6.00
C VAL A 189 -17.34 -1.68 -5.10
N MET A 190 -16.99 -2.85 -5.64
CA MET A 190 -16.92 -4.10 -4.88
C MET A 190 -15.61 -4.28 -4.09
N SER A 191 -14.61 -3.44 -4.36
CA SER A 191 -13.29 -3.50 -3.72
C SER A 191 -12.74 -2.10 -3.51
N PRO A 192 -11.96 -1.85 -2.45
CA PRO A 192 -11.20 -0.61 -2.32
C PRO A 192 -10.31 -0.38 -3.55
N ILE A 193 -10.20 0.88 -3.98
CA ILE A 193 -9.37 1.29 -5.12
C ILE A 193 -8.37 2.35 -4.69
N CYS A 194 -7.26 2.51 -5.42
CA CYS A 194 -6.23 3.45 -5.00
C CYS A 194 -6.74 4.90 -5.01
N SER A 195 -6.15 5.73 -4.16
CA SER A 195 -6.59 7.11 -3.89
C SER A 195 -6.78 7.95 -5.15
N GLU A 196 -5.91 7.78 -6.15
CA GLU A 196 -6.03 8.46 -7.45
C GLU A 196 -7.25 7.99 -8.25
N CYS A 197 -7.43 6.67 -8.38
CA CYS A 197 -8.56 6.12 -9.12
C CYS A 197 -9.88 6.43 -8.42
N CYS A 198 -9.89 6.42 -7.08
CA CYS A 198 -11.04 6.81 -6.29
C CYS A 198 -11.40 8.28 -6.51
N TYR A 199 -10.41 9.19 -6.47
CA TYR A 199 -10.63 10.61 -6.78
C TYR A 199 -11.23 10.81 -8.19
N GLU A 200 -10.61 10.25 -9.22
CA GLU A 200 -11.07 10.38 -10.61
C GLU A 200 -12.50 9.87 -10.81
N LEU A 201 -12.83 8.71 -10.23
CA LEU A 201 -14.18 8.15 -10.31
C LEU A 201 -15.17 8.98 -9.50
N ALA A 202 -14.80 9.41 -8.29
CA ALA A 202 -15.67 10.21 -7.42
C ALA A 202 -16.10 11.51 -8.10
N ILE A 203 -15.18 12.26 -8.71
CA ILE A 203 -15.51 13.50 -9.44
C ILE A 203 -16.27 13.23 -10.74
N THR A 204 -16.08 12.06 -11.38
CA THR A 204 -16.86 11.66 -12.56
C THR A 204 -18.33 11.35 -12.22
N LEU A 205 -18.56 10.78 -11.03
CA LEU A 205 -19.89 10.46 -10.53
C LEU A 205 -20.57 11.67 -9.89
N ARG A 206 -19.80 12.52 -9.20
CA ARG A 206 -20.25 13.70 -8.46
C ARG A 206 -19.25 14.86 -8.64
N PRO A 207 -19.36 15.63 -9.74
CA PRO A 207 -18.41 16.71 -10.05
C PRO A 207 -18.25 17.75 -8.95
N GLU A 208 -19.27 17.99 -8.15
CA GLU A 208 -19.22 18.92 -7.01
C GLU A 208 -18.16 18.54 -5.96
N LEU A 209 -17.74 17.28 -5.92
CA LEU A 209 -16.72 16.80 -5.00
C LEU A 209 -15.30 17.27 -5.36
N GLU A 210 -15.06 17.76 -6.58
CA GLU A 210 -13.74 18.24 -7.01
C GLU A 210 -13.18 19.32 -6.09
N SER A 211 -14.06 20.17 -5.54
CA SER A 211 -13.68 21.25 -4.62
C SER A 211 -13.31 20.77 -3.20
N CYS A 212 -13.67 19.54 -2.84
CA CYS A 212 -13.53 19.04 -1.47
C CYS A 212 -12.69 17.76 -1.36
N LEU A 213 -12.54 16.96 -2.41
CA LEU A 213 -11.65 15.80 -2.41
C LEU A 213 -10.24 16.20 -2.81
N GLN A 214 -9.24 15.64 -2.12
CA GLN A 214 -7.84 15.89 -2.41
C GLN A 214 -7.04 14.59 -2.25
N VAL A 215 -6.20 14.28 -3.24
CA VAL A 215 -5.13 13.29 -3.06
C VAL A 215 -3.94 14.01 -2.44
N ILE A 216 -3.59 13.66 -1.21
CA ILE A 216 -2.38 14.15 -0.54
C ILE A 216 -1.25 13.15 -0.74
N GLU A 217 -0.02 13.67 -0.79
CA GLU A 217 1.17 12.85 -0.97
C GLU A 217 2.23 13.18 0.07
N VAL A 218 2.88 12.13 0.58
CA VAL A 218 4.04 12.25 1.47
C VAL A 218 5.20 11.40 0.97
N ASN A 219 6.42 11.81 1.33
CA ASN A 219 7.60 11.01 1.05
C ASN A 219 7.60 9.79 1.96
N PHE A 220 7.69 8.61 1.34
CA PHE A 220 7.73 7.36 2.04
C PHE A 220 8.95 6.55 1.60
N ASP A 221 9.74 6.09 2.57
CA ASP A 221 10.80 5.11 2.34
C ASP A 221 10.54 3.90 3.25
N PRO A 222 10.04 2.77 2.71
CA PRO A 222 9.77 1.57 3.50
C PRO A 222 11.02 0.92 4.10
N ARG A 223 12.21 1.45 3.78
CA ARG A 223 13.49 1.00 4.35
C ARG A 223 13.96 1.88 5.50
N LYS A 224 13.35 3.05 5.71
CA LYS A 224 13.63 3.86 6.89
C LYS A 224 12.94 3.23 8.08
N LYS A 225 13.74 2.82 9.07
CA LYS A 225 13.22 2.27 10.33
C LYS A 225 12.46 3.33 11.10
N SER A 226 11.44 2.89 11.83
CA SER A 226 10.88 3.70 12.91
C SER A 226 11.98 3.98 13.93
N VAL A 227 12.28 5.26 14.18
CA VAL A 227 13.13 5.69 15.29
C VAL A 227 12.35 5.57 16.58
#